data_AF-E9H9C6-F1
#
_entry.id   AF-E9H9C6-F1
#
_cell.length_a   1.000
_cell.length_b   1.000
_cell.length_c   1.000
_cell.angle_alpha   90.00
_cell.angle_beta   90.00
_cell.angle_gamma   90.00
#
_symmetry.space_group_name_H-M   'P 1'
#
loop_
_entity.id
_entity.type
_entity.pdbx_description
1 polymer ?
#
loop_
_entity_poly.entity_id
_entity_poly.type
_entity_poly.pdbx_seq_one_letter_code
_entity_poly.pdbx_strand_id
1 'polypeptide(L)' 'LGAGCLGQGVMAEAVGIGGTETVTTVAVKMIQATDQSNEALTSLIRELKKLIYLGSHVNVFNLLGARTKTNVKGEFKK' A
#
# COMPACT_ATOMS: atom_id res chain seq x y z
N LEU A 1 -7.81 -10.62 -5.14
CA LEU A 1 -8.35 -9.27 -5.48
C LEU A 1 -9.74 -9.18 -4.88
N GLY A 2 -10.06 -8.10 -4.17
CA GLY A 2 -11.31 -8.01 -3.43
C GLY A 2 -11.57 -6.61 -2.89
N ALA A 3 -12.84 -6.23 -2.80
CA ALA A 3 -13.31 -5.01 -2.17
C ALA A 3 -13.95 -5.38 -0.83
N GLY A 4 -13.46 -4.78 0.25
CA GLY A 4 -14.03 -4.94 1.59
C GLY A 4 -14.07 -3.59 2.31
N CYS A 5 -14.59 -3.58 3.55
CA CYS A 5 -14.67 -2.37 4.37
C CYS A 5 -13.31 -1.67 4.59
N LEU A 6 -12.20 -2.37 4.37
CA LEU A 6 -10.82 -1.88 4.54
C LEU A 6 -10.20 -1.32 3.25
N GLY A 7 -10.94 -1.23 2.16
CA GLY A 7 -10.46 -0.76 0.86
C GLY A 7 -10.60 -1.79 -0.26
N GLN A 8 -10.12 -1.41 -1.45
CA GLN A 8 -10.12 -2.21 -2.66
C GLN A 8 -8.69 -2.71 -2.94
N GLY A 9 -8.53 -4.02 -3.05
CA GLY A 9 -7.30 -4.67 -3.51
C GLY A 9 -7.38 -5.01 -4.99
N VAL A 10 -6.53 -4.40 -5.80
CA VAL A 10 -6.43 -4.59 -7.26
C VAL A 10 -5.10 -5.24 -7.65
N MET A 11 -5.08 -6.03 -8.72
CA MET A 11 -3.86 -6.59 -9.29
C MET A 11 -3.36 -5.59 -10.31
N ALA A 12 -2.08 -5.31 -10.25
CA ALA A 12 -1.44 -4.37 -11.16
C ALA A 12 -0.09 -4.92 -11.59
N GLU A 13 0.38 -4.44 -12.73
CA GLU A 13 1.75 -4.61 -13.17
C GLU A 13 2.54 -3.36 -12.77
N ALA A 14 3.66 -3.56 -12.10
CA ALA A 14 4.53 -2.48 -11.66
C ALA A 14 5.90 -2.62 -12.30
N VAL A 15 6.32 -1.58 -13.00
CA VAL A 15 7.58 -1.54 -13.74
C VAL A 15 8.71 -1.07 -12.80
N GLY A 16 9.83 -1.80 -12.78
CA GLY A 16 11.03 -1.41 -12.02
C GLY A 16 10.90 -1.54 -10.50
N ILE A 17 9.92 -2.31 -10.01
CA ILE A 17 9.74 -2.63 -8.58
C ILE A 17 10.12 -4.10 -8.35
N GLY A 18 10.83 -4.45 -7.27
CA GLY A 18 11.19 -5.86 -6.99
C GLY A 18 12.60 -6.30 -7.43
N GLY A 19 13.46 -5.37 -7.86
CA GLY A 19 14.91 -5.53 -7.94
C GLY A 19 15.48 -6.31 -9.13
N THR A 20 14.78 -7.32 -9.66
CA THR A 20 15.29 -8.17 -10.76
C THR A 20 14.40 -8.18 -11.99
N GLU A 21 13.09 -8.12 -11.80
CA GLU A 21 12.11 -8.12 -12.89
C GLU A 21 11.89 -6.70 -13.44
N THR A 22 11.76 -6.58 -14.75
CA THR A 22 11.38 -5.32 -15.41
C THR A 22 9.93 -4.96 -15.11
N VAL A 23 9.06 -5.97 -15.02
CA VAL A 23 7.64 -5.85 -14.69
C VAL A 23 7.29 -6.91 -13.65
N THR A 24 6.78 -6.46 -12.51
CA THR A 24 6.40 -7.33 -11.39
C THR A 24 4.90 -7.23 -11.19
N THR A 25 4.23 -8.37 -11.07
CA THR A 25 2.81 -8.41 -10.70
C THR A 25 2.65 -8.12 -9.21
N VAL A 26 1.84 -7.12 -8.87
CA VAL A 26 1.67 -6.64 -7.49
C VAL A 26 0.20 -6.54 -7.10
N ALA A 27 -0.07 -6.65 -5.80
CA ALA A 27 -1.35 -6.29 -5.22
C ALA A 27 -1.29 -4.84 -4.71
N VAL A 28 -2.18 -3.99 -5.22
CA VAL A 28 -2.32 -2.59 -4.78
C VAL A 28 -3.56 -2.48 -3.91
N LYS A 29 -3.37 -2.04 -2.66
CA LYS A 29 -4.48 -1.70 -1.77
C LYS A 29 -4.74 -0.20 -1.85
N MET A 30 -5.97 0.16 -2.16
CA MET A 30 -6.44 1.54 -2.29
C MET A 30 -7.75 1.73 -1.53
N ILE A 31 -8.09 2.97 -1.20
CA ILE A 31 -9.44 3.30 -0.69
C ILE A 31 -10.48 3.08 -1.79
N GLN A 32 -11.69 2.66 -1.42
CA GLN A 32 -12.77 2.48 -2.40
C GLN A 32 -13.15 3.84 -2.99
N ALA A 33 -13.44 3.91 -4.29
CA ALA A 33 -13.85 5.16 -4.95
C ALA A 33 -15.09 5.80 -4.32
N THR A 34 -15.96 4.98 -3.71
CA THR A 34 -17.19 5.38 -3.03
C THR A 34 -16.98 5.92 -1.61
N ASP A 35 -15.83 5.67 -0.99
CA ASP A 35 -15.49 6.13 0.36
C ASP A 35 -14.10 6.79 0.36
N GLN A 36 -14.12 8.12 0.17
CA GLN A 36 -12.95 8.99 0.18
C GLN A 36 -12.82 9.78 1.49
N SER A 37 -13.39 9.27 2.58
CA SER A 37 -13.36 9.93 3.87
C SER A 37 -11.94 10.02 4.45
N ASN A 38 -11.69 11.03 5.30
CA ASN A 38 -10.43 11.15 6.03
C ASN A 38 -10.18 9.94 6.94
N GLU A 39 -11.23 9.29 7.43
CA GLU A 39 -11.14 8.09 8.25
C GLU A 39 -10.63 6.89 7.45
N ALA A 40 -11.18 6.65 6.25
CA ALA A 40 -10.71 5.61 5.34
C ALA A 40 -9.23 5.80 4.97
N LEU A 41 -8.83 7.05 4.65
CA LEU A 41 -7.44 7.40 4.39
C LEU A 41 -6.55 7.13 5.62
N THR A 42 -6.99 7.55 6.80
CA THR A 42 -6.24 7.35 8.06
C THR A 42 -6.07 5.86 8.36
N SER A 43 -7.10 5.04 8.12
CA SER A 43 -7.04 3.59 8.30
C SER A 43 -6.01 2.95 7.36
N LEU A 44 -6.03 3.31 6.07
CA LEU A 44 -5.06 2.82 5.09
C LEU A 44 -3.62 3.24 5.45
N ILE A 45 -3.41 4.48 5.91
CA ILE A 45 -2.10 4.96 6.38
C ILE A 45 -1.64 4.18 7.61
N ARG A 46 -2.53 3.85 8.55
CA ARG A 46 -2.19 3.05 9.74
C ARG A 46 -1.75 1.64 9.36
N GLU A 47 -2.40 1.01 8.39
CA GLU A 47 -1.97 -0.29 7.88
C GLU A 47 -0.62 -0.22 7.17
N LEU A 48 -0.40 0.79 6.32
CA LEU A 48 0.88 1.02 5.68
C LEU A 48 2.00 1.16 6.72
N LYS A 49 1.79 1.94 7.78
CA LYS A 49 2.76 2.09 8.88
C LYS A 49 3.04 0.75 9.58
N LYS A 50 2.03 -0.09 9.80
CA LYS A 50 2.23 -1.43 10.37
C LYS A 50 3.12 -2.29 9.47
N LEU A 51 2.87 -2.31 8.16
CA LEU A 51 3.71 -3.07 7.21
C LEU A 51 5.15 -2.56 7.16
N ILE A 52 5.35 -1.23 7.17
CA ILE A 52 6.68 -0.62 7.25
C ILE A 52 7.40 -1.05 8.54
N TYR A 53 6.70 -1.03 9.67
CA TYR A 53 7.26 -1.38 10.97
C TYR A 53 7.61 -2.88 11.08
N LEU A 54 6.75 -3.77 10.55
CA LEU A 54 6.99 -5.21 10.55
C LEU A 54 8.18 -5.62 9.67
N GLY A 55 8.43 -4.87 8.59
CA GLY A 55 9.50 -5.17 7.65
C GLY A 55 9.19 -6.35 6.73
N SER A 56 10.24 -6.91 6.12
CA SER A 56 10.14 -8.00 5.15
C SER A 56 10.22 -9.37 5.83
N HIS A 57 9.30 -10.28 5.48
CA HIS A 57 9.29 -11.64 6.00
C HIS A 57 8.61 -12.60 5.02
N VAL A 58 9.05 -13.87 4.98
CA VAL A 58 8.52 -14.87 4.02
C VAL A 58 7.03 -15.18 4.20
N ASN A 59 6.53 -15.05 5.42
CA ASN A 59 5.14 -15.34 5.80
C ASN A 59 4.27 -14.09 6.01
N VAL A 60 4.79 -12.89 5.70
CA VAL A 60 4.05 -11.63 5.80
C VAL A 60 4.09 -10.96 4.43
N PHE A 61 3.04 -10.21 4.09
CA PHE A 61 3.06 -9.43 2.86
C PHE A 61 4.19 -8.40 2.88
N ASN A 62 5.09 -8.49 1.91
CA ASN A 62 6.17 -7.54 1.74
C ASN A 62 5.67 -6.28 1.06
N LEU A 63 5.90 -5.14 1.70
CA LEU A 63 5.64 -3.84 1.09
C LEU A 63 6.70 -3.56 0.02
N LEU A 64 6.27 -3.49 -1.23
CA LEU A 64 7.16 -3.14 -2.36
C LEU A 64 7.24 -1.63 -2.59
N GLY A 65 6.20 -0.89 -2.19
CA GLY A 65 6.15 0.57 -2.31
C GLY A 65 4.77 1.13 -1.94
N ALA A 66 4.68 2.45 -1.85
CA ALA A 66 3.42 3.14 -1.61
C ALA A 66 3.38 4.46 -2.40
N ARG A 67 2.20 4.81 -2.91
CA ARG A 67 1.97 6.10 -3.58
C ARG A 67 1.19 7.04 -2.66
N THR A 68 1.90 7.92 -1.98
CA THR A 68 1.31 8.99 -1.17
C THR A 68 1.55 10.34 -1.85
N LYS A 69 0.50 11.05 -2.27
CA LYS A 69 0.62 12.48 -2.61
C LYS A 69 0.69 13.25 -1.29
N THR A 70 1.86 13.80 -0.98
CA THR A 70 2.12 14.49 0.29
C THR A 70 1.58 15.92 0.25
N ASN A 71 0.50 16.19 0.96
CA ASN A 71 0.22 17.56 1.48
C ASN A 71 0.62 17.67 2.97
N VAL A 72 1.04 16.58 3.62
CA VAL A 72 1.45 16.57 5.04
C VAL A 72 2.88 16.05 5.14
N LYS A 73 3.80 16.98 5.41
CA LYS A 73 5.25 16.77 5.54
C LYS A 73 5.54 16.00 6.85
N GLY A 74 5.23 14.71 6.87
CA GLY A 74 5.61 13.79 7.95
C GLY A 74 6.60 12.78 7.41
N GLU A 75 7.87 12.89 7.81
CA GLU A 75 8.92 11.96 7.40
C GLU A 75 8.58 10.54 7.89
N PHE A 76 8.40 9.60 6.96
CA PHE A 76 8.37 8.17 7.28
C PHE A 76 9.79 7.74 7.63
N LYS A 77 10.19 7.95 8.89
CA LYS A 77 11.42 7.37 9.44
C LYS A 77 11.11 6.01 10.04
N LYS A 78 12.02 5.07 9.80
CA LYS A 78 12.08 3.78 10.48
C LYS A 78 12.30 3.98 11.98
#